data_AF-A0A5J4PEY8-F1
#
_entry.id   AF-A0A5J4PEY8-F1
#
_cell.length_a   1.000
_cell.length_b   1.000
_cell.length_c   1.000
_cell.angle_alpha   90.00
_cell.angle_beta   90.00
_cell.angle_gamma   90.00
#
_symmetry.space_group_name_H-M   'P 1'
#
loop_
_entity.id
_entity.type
_entity.pdbx_description
1 polymer ?
#
loop_
_entity_poly.entity_id
_entity_poly.type
_entity_poly.pdbx_seq_one_letter_code
_entity_poly.pdbx_strand_id
1 'polypeptide(L)'
;NYAQTTTNRLKKKYDIDYEIVFAGQVGAQSVAAVLPEIENFSSYPTTIFIDKKGKVRKIHTGFSGPATGLFYEEFKIEFNELIDKLVSE
;
A
#
# COMPACT_ATOMS: atom_id res chain seq x y z
N ASN A 1 0.16 15.50 18.88
CA ASN A 1 0.80 14.18 18.61
C ASN A 1 -0.16 12.99 18.69
N TYR A 2 -1.35 13.07 18.07
CA TYR A 2 -2.30 11.94 18.06
C TYR A 2 -1.87 10.84 17.08
N ALA A 3 -1.55 11.20 15.82
CA ALA A 3 -1.18 10.27 14.76
C ALA A 3 0.03 9.39 15.12
N GLN A 4 1.10 9.98 15.66
CA GLN A 4 2.29 9.22 16.10
C GLN A 4 1.95 8.19 17.19
N THR A 5 1.13 8.57 18.17
CA THR A 5 0.72 7.67 19.26
C THR A 5 -0.09 6.48 18.74
N THR A 6 -1.06 6.75 17.85
CA THR A 6 -1.90 5.69 17.26
C THR A 6 -1.10 4.76 16.36
N THR A 7 -0.17 5.29 15.57
CA THR A 7 0.71 4.50 14.71
C THR A 7 1.66 3.63 15.53
N ASN A 8 2.27 4.17 16.59
CA ASN A 8 3.13 3.40 17.47
C ASN A 8 2.38 2.25 18.17
N ARG A 9 1.11 2.48 18.56
CA ARG A 9 0.26 1.42 19.10
C ARG A 9 -0.03 0.34 18.05
N LEU A 10 -0.27 0.74 16.80
CA LEU A 10 -0.48 -0.20 15.69
C LEU A 10 0.77 -1.07 15.46
N LYS A 11 1.95 -0.44 15.39
CA LYS A 11 3.23 -1.14 15.21
C LYS A 11 3.45 -2.19 16.30
N LYS A 12 3.27 -1.82 17.56
CA LYS A 12 3.44 -2.74 18.70
C LYS A 12 2.42 -3.88 18.72
N LYS A 13 1.18 -3.63 18.27
CA LYS A 13 0.11 -4.64 18.30
C LYS A 13 0.31 -5.72 17.26
N TYR A 14 0.82 -5.36 16.08
CA TYR A 14 0.96 -6.26 14.93
C TYR A 14 2.41 -6.62 14.61
N ASP A 15 3.35 -6.29 15.51
CA ASP A 15 4.78 -6.53 15.37
C ASP A 15 5.35 -6.05 14.01
N ILE A 16 4.96 -4.83 13.61
CA ILE A 16 5.35 -4.25 12.33
C ILE A 16 6.80 -3.76 12.40
N ASP A 17 7.66 -4.33 11.57
CA ASP A 17 9.07 -4.01 11.43
C ASP A 17 9.35 -2.89 10.40
N TYR A 18 8.43 -2.67 9.46
CA TYR A 18 8.55 -1.63 8.44
C TYR A 18 8.18 -0.22 8.94
N GLU A 19 8.71 0.79 8.24
CA GLU A 19 8.42 2.19 8.54
C GLU A 19 6.98 2.54 8.19
N ILE A 20 6.35 3.39 9.03
CA ILE A 20 5.02 3.95 8.76
C ILE A 20 5.18 5.45 8.79
N VAL A 21 4.95 6.09 7.65
CA VAL A 21 5.08 7.53 7.45
C VAL A 21 3.71 8.20 7.45
N PHE A 22 3.65 9.44 7.95
CA PHE A 22 2.42 10.24 7.95
C PHE A 22 2.39 11.16 6.74
N ALA A 23 1.52 10.86 5.78
CA ALA A 23 1.42 11.57 4.50
C ALA A 23 0.60 12.88 4.54
N GLY A 24 0.28 13.40 5.73
CA GLY A 24 -0.44 14.67 5.87
C GLY A 24 -1.93 14.51 6.19
N GLN A 25 -2.70 15.58 5.96
CA GLN A 25 -4.12 15.64 6.31
C GLN A 25 -4.97 14.94 5.24
N VAL A 26 -6.17 14.50 5.65
CA VAL A 26 -7.12 13.90 4.72
C VAL A 26 -7.64 14.95 3.76
N GLY A 27 -7.51 14.72 2.45
CA GLY A 27 -8.06 15.57 1.40
C GLY A 27 -7.33 15.38 0.08
N ALA A 28 -8.06 15.43 -1.03
CA ALA A 28 -7.51 15.20 -2.38
C ALA A 28 -6.31 16.10 -2.69
N GLN A 29 -6.35 17.36 -2.22
CA GLN A 29 -5.27 18.33 -2.39
C GLN A 29 -3.99 17.95 -1.62
N SER A 30 -4.12 17.41 -0.40
CA SER A 30 -2.97 16.97 0.41
C SER A 30 -2.34 15.71 -0.18
N VAL A 31 -3.15 14.77 -0.70
CA VAL A 31 -2.63 13.55 -1.35
C VAL A 31 -1.90 13.91 -2.64
N ALA A 32 -2.48 14.77 -3.48
CA ALA A 32 -1.83 15.23 -4.72
C ALA A 32 -0.52 16.00 -4.46
N ALA A 33 -0.41 16.72 -3.34
CA ALA A 33 0.83 17.41 -2.97
C ALA A 33 1.95 16.43 -2.54
N VAL A 34 1.61 15.31 -1.91
CA VAL A 34 2.58 14.33 -1.38
C VAL A 34 2.91 13.23 -2.38
N LEU A 35 1.94 12.84 -3.22
CA LEU A 35 2.07 11.81 -4.25
C LEU A 35 1.65 12.37 -5.62
N PRO A 36 2.37 13.38 -6.16
CA PRO A 36 1.98 14.07 -7.40
C PRO A 36 2.01 13.16 -8.63
N GLU A 37 2.79 12.08 -8.57
CA GLU A 37 2.92 11.09 -9.66
C GLU A 37 1.71 10.15 -9.75
N ILE A 38 0.80 10.18 -8.79
CA ILE A 38 -0.39 9.32 -8.75
C ILE A 38 -1.62 10.15 -9.06
N GLU A 39 -2.00 10.15 -10.34
CA GLU A 39 -3.24 10.76 -10.78
C GLU A 39 -4.46 9.92 -10.30
N ASN A 40 -5.51 10.60 -9.82
CA ASN A 40 -6.78 9.98 -9.43
C ASN A 40 -6.70 8.92 -8.30
N PHE A 41 -6.01 9.25 -7.20
CA PHE A 41 -6.10 8.46 -5.96
C PHE A 41 -7.55 8.42 -5.45
N SER A 42 -8.28 7.35 -5.76
CA SER A 42 -9.74 7.32 -5.69
C SER A 42 -10.32 6.42 -4.61
N SER A 43 -9.57 5.43 -4.10
CA SER A 43 -10.10 4.47 -3.12
C SER A 43 -9.04 3.93 -2.17
N TYR A 44 -9.51 3.41 -1.04
CA TYR A 44 -8.69 2.81 0.00
C TYR A 44 -9.08 1.34 0.23
N PRO A 45 -8.14 0.48 0.68
CA PRO A 45 -6.70 0.73 0.68
C PRO A 45 -6.14 0.72 -0.76
N THR A 46 -5.00 1.39 -0.96
CA THR A 46 -4.24 1.34 -2.23
C THR A 46 -2.82 0.86 -1.93
N THR A 47 -2.35 -0.11 -2.69
CA THR A 47 -1.00 -0.68 -2.60
C THR A 47 -0.22 -0.34 -3.87
N ILE A 48 0.99 0.20 -3.72
CA ILE A 48 1.86 0.59 -4.84
C ILE A 48 3.09 -0.31 -4.81
N PHE A 49 3.39 -0.94 -5.93
CA PHE A 49 4.56 -1.80 -6.11
C PHE A 49 5.63 -1.05 -6.90
N ILE A 50 6.81 -0.91 -6.31
CA ILE A 50 7.93 -0.15 -6.88
C ILE A 50 9.11 -1.11 -7.07
N ASP A 51 9.77 -1.06 -8.23
CA ASP A 51 10.96 -1.88 -8.50
C ASP A 51 12.25 -1.28 -7.89
N LYS A 52 13.36 -2.02 -8.00
CA LYS A 52 14.68 -1.59 -7.51
C LYS A 52 15.23 -0.33 -8.19
N LYS A 53 14.65 0.07 -9.33
CA LYS A 53 15.01 1.29 -10.07
C LYS A 53 14.11 2.48 -9.69
N GLY A 54 13.22 2.30 -8.72
CA GLY A 54 12.29 3.33 -8.27
C GLY A 54 11.11 3.56 -9.21
N LYS A 55 10.82 2.63 -10.14
CA LYS A 55 9.68 2.77 -11.04
C LYS A 55 8.46 2.06 -10.48
N VAL A 56 7.29 2.69 -10.59
CA VAL A 56 6.00 2.07 -10.26
C VAL A 56 5.68 0.98 -11.29
N ARG A 57 5.37 -0.23 -10.80
CA ARG A 57 5.12 -1.42 -11.62
C ARG A 57 3.68 -1.88 -11.60
N LYS A 58 2.99 -1.71 -10.47
CA LYS A 58 1.56 -1.98 -10.31
C LYS A 58 1.00 -1.05 -9.24
N ILE A 59 -0.23 -0.60 -9.44
CA ILE A 59 -1.04 0.03 -8.40
C ILE A 59 -2.26 -0.88 -8.24
N HIS A 60 -2.51 -1.34 -7.02
CA HIS A 60 -3.65 -2.17 -6.68
C HIS A 60 -4.57 -1.39 -5.74
N THR A 61 -5.83 -1.25 -6.13
CA THR A 61 -6.82 -0.46 -5.41
C THR A 61 -7.92 -1.38 -4.90
N GLY A 62 -8.24 -1.26 -3.61
CA GLY A 62 -9.17 -2.16 -2.91
C GLY A 62 -8.43 -3.25 -2.13
N PHE A 63 -9.22 -4.16 -1.57
CA PHE A 63 -8.71 -5.27 -0.77
C PHE A 63 -9.57 -6.52 -1.01
N SER A 64 -8.96 -7.55 -1.56
CA SER A 64 -9.52 -8.91 -1.60
C SER A 64 -9.06 -9.66 -0.36
N GLY A 65 -9.90 -9.74 0.66
CA GLY A 65 -9.62 -10.51 1.87
C GLY A 65 -10.14 -11.95 1.79
N PRO A 66 -9.82 -12.83 2.77
CA PRO A 66 -10.23 -14.23 2.75
C PRO A 66 -11.72 -14.49 2.53
N ALA A 67 -12.58 -13.53 2.90
CA ALA A 67 -14.03 -13.61 2.70
C ALA A 67 -14.48 -13.47 1.24
N THR A 68 -13.62 -13.02 0.31
CA THR A 68 -13.97 -12.86 -1.11
C THR A 68 -13.78 -14.13 -1.93
N GLY A 69 -13.33 -15.24 -1.32
CA GLY A 69 -13.24 -16.55 -1.94
C GLY A 69 -12.28 -16.57 -3.13
N LEU A 70 -12.79 -16.80 -4.34
CA LEU A 70 -11.99 -16.91 -5.56
C LEU A 70 -11.08 -15.69 -5.78
N PHE A 71 -11.60 -14.48 -5.57
CA PHE A 71 -10.82 -13.24 -5.76
C PHE A 71 -9.65 -13.11 -4.78
N TYR A 72 -9.70 -13.76 -3.61
CA TYR A 72 -8.58 -13.79 -2.68
C TYR A 72 -7.48 -14.74 -3.17
N GLU A 73 -7.86 -15.89 -3.72
CA GLU A 73 -6.92 -16.85 -4.28
C GLU A 73 -6.21 -16.27 -5.52
N GLU A 74 -6.95 -15.65 -6.43
CA GLU A 74 -6.40 -14.94 -7.58
C GLU A 74 -5.44 -13.82 -7.15
N PHE A 75 -5.85 -13.01 -6.16
CA PHE A 75 -4.98 -11.97 -5.60
C PHE A 75 -3.66 -12.52 -5.06
N LYS A 76 -3.69 -13.63 -4.30
CA LYS A 76 -2.46 -14.24 -3.77
C LYS A 76 -1.53 -14.71 -4.87
N ILE A 77 -2.06 -15.35 -5.92
CA ILE A 77 -1.27 -15.82 -7.06
C ILE A 77 -0.61 -14.62 -7.75
N GLU A 78 -1.41 -13.63 -8.17
CA GLU A 78 -0.90 -12.44 -8.84
C GLU A 78 0.11 -11.65 -8.00
N PHE A 79 -0.13 -11.56 -6.69
CA PHE A 79 0.75 -10.86 -5.77
C PHE A 79 2.11 -11.55 -5.70
N ASN A 80 2.13 -12.86 -5.46
CA ASN A 80 3.38 -13.60 -5.33
C ASN A 80 4.17 -13.59 -6.64
N GLU A 81 3.51 -13.80 -7.79
CA GLU A 81 4.16 -13.73 -9.10
C GLU A 81 4.78 -12.36 -9.38
N LEU A 82 4.08 -11.27 -9.01
CA LEU A 82 4.63 -9.93 -9.14
C LEU A 82 5.85 -9.73 -8.24
N ILE A 83 5.77 -10.11 -6.97
CA ILE A 83 6.88 -9.94 -6.03
C ILE A 83 8.08 -10.77 -6.44
N ASP A 84 7.90 -12.03 -6.80
CA ASP A 84 8.97 -12.92 -7.25
C ASP A 84 9.70 -12.33 -8.46
N LYS A 85 8.94 -11.78 -9.42
CA LYS A 85 9.50 -11.05 -10.56
C LYS A 85 10.33 -9.85 -10.10
N LEU A 86 9.78 -8.97 -9.26
CA LEU A 86 10.49 -7.77 -8.80
C LEU A 86 11.74 -8.07 -7.97
N VAL A 87 11.73 -9.17 -7.20
CA VAL A 87 12.89 -9.61 -6.42
C VAL A 87 13.99 -10.16 -7.35
N SER A 88 13.61 -10.84 -8.44
CA SER A 88 14.54 -11.42 -9.42
C SER A 88 15.20 -10.42 -10.39
N GLU A 89 14.61 -9.23 -10.54
CA GLU A 89 15.12 -8.13 -11.41
C GLU A 89 16.39 -7.45 -10.85
#